data_AF-A0A1F8USR3-F1
#
_entry.id   AF-A0A1F8USR3-F1
#
_cell.length_a   1.000
_cell.length_b   1.000
_cell.length_c   1.000
_cell.angle_alpha   90.00
_cell.angle_beta   90.00
_cell.angle_gamma   90.00
#
_symmetry.space_group_name_H-M   'P 1'
#
loop_
_entity.id
_entity.type
_entity.pdbx_description
1 polymer ?
#
loop_
_entity_poly.entity_id
_entity_poly.type
_entity_poly.pdbx_seq_one_letter_code
_entity_poly.pdbx_strand_id
1 'polypeptide(L)'
;MTRERKEGTVVNTTLEFLGTFLWYGFLWGFVFGILQSILVGIVKVDKFLLNLILSAIIVWSLSWVWGYVVCKRSTDVVFKKYFVDGSLARSLYKNITIIIVVFTIISTAITFINAKNSLEKQLNNTEFKMQSVFMTSEEQGKIKTEAQNQFNTVILIFTIGNVLVLLSLILVEKNILNKLVEDN
;
A
#
# COMPACT_ATOMS: atom_id res chain seq x y z
N MET A 1 -15.40 -25.58 24.06
CA MET A 1 -14.05 -25.43 24.63
C MET A 1 -13.70 -23.95 24.68
N THR A 2 -13.91 -23.32 25.83
CA THR A 2 -13.37 -22.00 26.16
C THR A 2 -11.86 -22.15 26.26
N ARG A 3 -11.12 -21.75 25.20
CA ARG A 3 -9.66 -21.61 25.32
C ARG A 3 -9.42 -20.47 26.30
N GLU A 4 -8.83 -20.78 27.45
CA GLU A 4 -8.32 -19.74 28.36
C GLU A 4 -7.37 -18.84 27.57
N ARG A 5 -7.68 -17.54 27.51
CA ARG A 5 -6.82 -16.56 26.85
C ARG A 5 -5.59 -16.37 27.74
N LYS A 6 -4.41 -16.28 27.13
CA LYS A 6 -3.18 -15.99 27.87
C LYS A 6 -3.14 -14.50 28.21
N GLU A 7 -2.59 -14.13 29.35
CA GLU A 7 -2.26 -12.71 29.61
C GLU A 7 -1.23 -12.25 28.57
N GLY A 8 -1.62 -11.25 27.78
CA GLY A 8 -0.75 -10.67 26.77
C GLY A 8 0.22 -9.66 27.39
N THR A 9 1.50 -9.76 27.04
CA THR A 9 2.44 -8.65 27.22
C THR A 9 2.50 -7.83 25.93
N VAL A 10 2.88 -6.54 26.02
CA VAL A 10 2.98 -5.65 24.85
C VAL A 10 3.94 -6.26 23.82
N VAL A 11 5.08 -6.80 24.27
CA VAL A 11 6.12 -7.38 23.40
C VAL A 11 5.60 -8.62 22.67
N ASN A 12 5.06 -9.60 23.38
CA ASN A 12 4.61 -10.85 22.77
C ASN A 12 3.45 -10.63 21.80
N THR A 13 2.49 -9.78 22.20
CA THR A 13 1.30 -9.47 21.39
C THR A 13 1.70 -8.69 20.12
N THR A 14 2.65 -7.76 20.22
CA THR A 14 3.16 -7.00 19.06
C THR A 14 3.93 -7.90 18.10
N LEU A 15 4.80 -8.79 18.60
CA LEU A 15 5.57 -9.71 17.77
C LEU A 15 4.67 -10.71 17.04
N GLU A 16 3.66 -11.23 17.74
CA GLU A 16 2.71 -12.15 17.11
C GLU A 16 1.86 -11.43 16.08
N PHE A 17 1.41 -10.20 16.37
CA PHE A 17 0.77 -9.33 15.39
C PHE A 17 1.63 -9.14 14.15
N LEU A 18 2.90 -8.75 14.32
CA LEU A 18 3.85 -8.58 13.22
C LEU A 18 4.00 -9.88 12.40
N GLY A 19 4.09 -11.04 13.06
CA GLY A 19 4.17 -12.34 12.41
C GLY A 19 2.93 -12.65 11.57
N THR A 20 1.72 -12.48 12.12
CA THR A 20 0.48 -12.63 11.35
C THR A 20 0.36 -11.60 10.23
N PHE A 21 0.77 -10.36 10.47
CA PHE A 21 0.72 -9.28 9.50
C PHE A 21 1.61 -9.59 8.30
N LEU A 22 2.83 -10.10 8.52
CA LEU A 22 3.72 -10.55 7.47
C LEU A 22 3.15 -11.76 6.71
N TRP A 23 2.61 -12.74 7.43
CA TRP A 23 2.07 -13.95 6.81
C TRP A 23 0.84 -13.67 5.93
N TYR A 24 -0.14 -12.95 6.47
CA TYR A 24 -1.31 -12.51 5.71
C TYR A 24 -0.92 -11.51 4.63
N GLY A 25 0.04 -10.63 4.89
CA GLY A 25 0.57 -9.69 3.91
C GLY A 25 1.18 -10.39 2.70
N PHE A 26 1.94 -11.47 2.92
CA PHE A 26 2.51 -12.27 1.84
C PHE A 26 1.43 -13.02 1.03
N LEU A 27 0.53 -13.73 1.72
CA LEU A 27 -0.57 -14.47 1.09
C LEU A 27 -1.48 -13.55 0.27
N TRP A 28 -1.90 -12.44 0.86
CA TRP A 28 -2.75 -11.49 0.18
C TRP A 28 -2.00 -10.68 -0.87
N GLY A 29 -0.70 -10.41 -0.70
CA GLY A 29 0.13 -9.78 -1.72
C GLY A 29 0.22 -10.60 -3.01
N PHE A 30 0.28 -11.93 -2.89
CA PHE A 30 0.23 -12.83 -4.05
C PHE A 30 -1.12 -12.75 -4.78
N VAL A 31 -2.23 -12.86 -4.05
CA VAL A 31 -3.59 -12.72 -4.60
C VAL A 31 -3.79 -11.35 -5.24
N PHE A 32 -3.26 -10.32 -4.59
CA PHE A 32 -3.33 -8.94 -5.05
C PHE A 32 -2.59 -8.71 -6.36
N GLY A 33 -1.37 -9.24 -6.49
CA GLY A 33 -0.59 -9.14 -7.72
C GLY A 33 -1.34 -9.72 -8.91
N ILE A 34 -2.00 -10.87 -8.73
CA ILE A 34 -2.83 -11.50 -9.77
C ILE A 34 -4.02 -10.61 -10.14
N LEU A 35 -4.77 -10.11 -9.15
CA LEU A 35 -5.93 -9.24 -9.39
C LEU A 35 -5.54 -7.93 -10.09
N GLN A 36 -4.43 -7.32 -9.68
CA GLN A 36 -3.93 -6.09 -10.28
C GLN A 36 -3.51 -6.31 -11.74
N SER A 37 -2.79 -7.40 -12.04
CA SER A 37 -2.41 -7.73 -13.42
C SER A 37 -3.64 -7.94 -14.32
N ILE A 38 -4.68 -8.58 -13.81
CA ILE A 38 -5.94 -8.79 -14.55
C ILE A 38 -6.65 -7.45 -14.80
N LEU A 39 -6.80 -6.63 -13.75
CA LEU A 39 -7.49 -5.33 -13.86
C LEU A 39 -6.78 -4.36 -14.80
N VAL A 40 -5.46 -4.24 -14.70
CA VAL A 40 -4.66 -3.40 -15.59
C VAL A 40 -4.71 -3.92 -17.04
N GLY A 41 -4.81 -5.23 -17.25
CA GLY A 41 -4.96 -5.82 -18.59
C GLY A 41 -6.31 -5.52 -19.25
N ILE A 42 -7.37 -5.29 -18.46
CA ILE A 42 -8.74 -5.04 -18.95
C ILE A 42 -8.98 -3.55 -19.25
N VAL A 43 -8.35 -2.63 -18.52
CA VAL A 43 -8.55 -1.18 -18.69
C VAL A 43 -7.71 -0.68 -19.88
N LYS A 44 -8.29 -0.74 -21.09
CA LYS A 44 -7.78 -0.05 -22.28
C LYS A 44 -8.52 1.28 -22.45
N VAL A 45 -7.99 2.35 -21.87
CA VAL A 45 -8.53 3.70 -22.02
C VAL A 45 -7.60 4.51 -22.91
N ASP A 46 -8.12 5.02 -24.04
CA ASP A 46 -7.36 5.71 -25.09
C ASP A 46 -6.70 7.02 -24.64
N LYS A 47 -7.19 7.63 -23.56
CA LYS A 47 -6.60 8.84 -22.98
C LYS A 47 -5.59 8.47 -21.89
N PHE A 48 -4.29 8.62 -22.19
CA PHE A 48 -3.18 8.31 -21.28
C PHE A 48 -3.39 8.84 -19.86
N LEU A 49 -3.74 10.12 -19.71
CA LEU A 49 -3.94 10.77 -18.41
C LEU A 49 -5.16 10.21 -17.65
N LEU A 50 -6.26 9.90 -18.35
CA LEU A 50 -7.45 9.31 -17.74
C LEU A 50 -7.18 7.87 -17.30
N ASN A 51 -6.51 7.08 -18.14
CA ASN A 51 -6.12 5.71 -17.82
C ASN A 51 -5.21 5.67 -16.59
N LEU A 52 -4.31 6.64 -16.49
CA LEU A 52 -3.36 6.75 -15.41
C LEU A 52 -4.05 7.13 -14.08
N ILE A 53 -4.98 8.08 -14.11
CA ILE A 53 -5.80 8.40 -12.92
C ILE A 53 -6.65 7.19 -12.51
N LEU A 54 -7.31 6.53 -13.47
CA LEU A 54 -8.18 5.39 -13.17
C LEU A 54 -7.39 4.22 -12.55
N SER A 55 -6.21 3.91 -13.12
CA SER A 55 -5.32 2.88 -12.58
C SER A 55 -4.81 3.25 -11.18
N ALA A 56 -4.47 4.51 -10.92
CA ALA A 56 -4.10 4.96 -9.58
C ALA A 56 -5.26 4.76 -8.57
N ILE A 57 -6.49 5.13 -8.93
CA ILE A 57 -7.68 4.92 -8.08
C ILE A 57 -7.92 3.43 -7.81
N ILE A 58 -7.81 2.58 -8.83
CA ILE A 58 -7.95 1.13 -8.69
C ILE A 58 -6.89 0.59 -7.73
N VAL A 59 -5.63 0.99 -7.91
CA VAL A 59 -4.53 0.56 -7.05
C VAL A 59 -4.77 0.99 -5.61
N TRP A 60 -5.19 2.24 -5.35
CA TRP A 60 -5.47 2.68 -3.98
C TRP A 60 -6.65 1.96 -3.35
N SER A 61 -7.74 1.78 -4.10
CA SER A 61 -8.94 1.10 -3.62
C SER A 61 -8.61 -0.33 -3.23
N LEU A 62 -7.85 -1.01 -4.09
CA LEU A 62 -7.36 -2.34 -3.81
C LEU A 62 -6.41 -2.33 -2.59
N SER A 63 -5.39 -1.45 -2.55
CA SER A 63 -4.44 -1.36 -1.44
C SER A 63 -5.14 -1.11 -0.10
N TRP A 64 -6.21 -0.33 -0.12
CA TRP A 64 -7.06 -0.10 1.05
C TRP A 64 -7.76 -1.38 1.52
N VAL A 65 -8.42 -2.10 0.60
CA VAL A 65 -9.09 -3.37 0.92
C VAL A 65 -8.08 -4.39 1.45
N TRP A 66 -6.92 -4.48 0.82
CA TRP A 66 -5.82 -5.34 1.25
C TRP A 66 -5.37 -5.01 2.67
N GLY A 67 -5.04 -3.74 2.93
CA GLY A 67 -4.60 -3.27 4.24
C GLY A 67 -5.66 -3.52 5.32
N TYR A 68 -6.95 -3.28 5.00
CA TYR A 68 -8.06 -3.54 5.91
C TYR A 68 -8.16 -5.02 6.28
N VAL A 69 -8.12 -5.91 5.29
CA VAL A 69 -8.24 -7.36 5.51
C VAL A 69 -7.06 -7.89 6.32
N VAL A 70 -5.83 -7.49 5.97
CA VAL A 70 -4.63 -7.93 6.69
C VAL A 70 -4.64 -7.42 8.12
N CYS A 71 -4.97 -6.13 8.35
CA CYS A 71 -5.07 -5.56 9.70
C CYS A 71 -6.12 -6.28 10.52
N LYS A 72 -7.36 -6.39 10.02
CA LYS A 72 -8.47 -7.03 10.74
C LYS A 72 -8.16 -8.48 11.09
N ARG A 73 -7.64 -9.26 10.14
CA ARG A 73 -7.31 -10.68 10.37
C ARG A 73 -6.16 -10.85 11.36
N SER A 74 -5.16 -9.99 11.30
CA SER A 74 -4.04 -10.02 12.24
C SER A 74 -4.51 -9.69 13.65
N THR A 75 -5.33 -8.65 13.81
CA THR A 75 -5.94 -8.30 15.10
C THR A 75 -6.84 -9.43 15.61
N ASP A 76 -7.75 -9.96 14.79
CA ASP A 76 -8.66 -11.04 15.20
C ASP A 76 -7.92 -12.29 15.69
N VAL A 77 -6.83 -12.68 15.02
CA VAL A 77 -6.05 -13.88 15.39
C VAL A 77 -5.30 -13.66 16.71
N VAL A 78 -4.71 -12.49 16.88
CA VAL A 78 -3.92 -12.16 18.08
C VAL A 78 -4.81 -11.96 19.30
N PHE A 79 -5.89 -11.19 19.18
CA PHE A 79 -6.79 -10.88 20.29
C PHE A 79 -7.72 -12.05 20.67
N LYS A 80 -7.85 -13.07 19.81
CA LYS A 80 -8.43 -14.37 20.22
C LYS A 80 -7.52 -15.18 21.13
N LYS A 81 -6.21 -14.94 21.11
CA LYS A 81 -5.22 -15.68 21.91
C LYS A 81 -4.86 -14.97 23.21
N TYR A 82 -4.84 -13.63 23.20
CA TYR A 82 -4.42 -12.83 24.35
C TYR A 82 -5.56 -12.01 24.94
N PHE A 83 -5.60 -11.95 26.27
CA PHE A 83 -6.37 -10.94 26.98
C PHE A 83 -5.51 -9.66 27.11
N VAL A 84 -6.10 -8.51 26.82
CA VAL A 84 -5.38 -7.22 26.74
C VAL A 84 -6.15 -6.17 27.54
N ASP A 85 -5.55 -5.71 28.63
CA ASP A 85 -6.02 -4.57 29.45
C ASP A 85 -5.95 -3.24 28.64
N GLY A 86 -6.83 -2.28 28.92
CA GLY A 86 -6.89 -0.98 28.22
C GLY A 86 -5.58 -0.16 28.24
N SER A 87 -4.76 -0.27 29.28
CA SER A 87 -3.41 0.34 29.36
C SER A 87 -2.41 -0.32 28.41
N LEU A 88 -2.49 -1.65 28.27
CA LEU A 88 -1.73 -2.45 27.31
C LEU A 88 -2.16 -2.16 25.87
N ALA A 89 -3.47 -1.98 25.64
CA ALA A 89 -4.04 -1.66 24.34
C ALA A 89 -3.49 -0.35 23.76
N ARG A 90 -3.25 0.68 24.59
CA ARG A 90 -2.66 1.95 24.13
C ARG A 90 -1.21 1.78 23.66
N SER A 91 -0.41 0.98 24.35
CA SER A 91 0.97 0.70 23.95
C SER A 91 1.04 -0.19 22.70
N LEU A 92 0.13 -1.17 22.61
CA LEU A 92 -0.06 -2.01 21.42
C LEU A 92 -0.44 -1.17 20.18
N TYR A 93 -1.41 -0.26 20.31
CA TYR A 93 -1.81 0.64 19.24
C TYR A 93 -0.63 1.45 18.70
N LYS A 94 0.19 2.02 19.59
CA LYS A 94 1.36 2.80 19.17
C LYS A 94 2.34 1.94 18.35
N ASN A 95 2.60 0.72 18.79
CA ASN A 95 3.52 -0.19 18.10
C ASN A 95 2.97 -0.66 16.75
N ILE A 96 1.69 -1.03 16.69
CA ILE A 96 1.05 -1.48 15.46
C ILE A 96 0.97 -0.33 14.44
N THR A 97 0.61 0.88 14.89
CA THR A 97 0.64 2.08 14.04
C THR A 97 2.04 2.31 13.46
N ILE A 98 3.10 2.20 14.28
CA ILE A 98 4.50 2.34 13.78
C ILE A 98 4.79 1.27 12.72
N ILE A 99 4.40 0.02 12.95
CA ILE A 99 4.56 -1.06 11.98
C ILE A 99 3.88 -0.70 10.65
N ILE A 100 2.60 -0.32 10.68
CA ILE A 100 1.84 0.04 9.48
C ILE A 100 2.48 1.22 8.73
N VAL A 101 2.92 2.26 9.45
CA VAL A 101 3.60 3.42 8.86
C VAL A 101 4.90 3.01 8.17
N VAL A 102 5.75 2.22 8.85
CA VAL A 102 7.03 1.76 8.30
C VAL A 102 6.81 0.91 7.04
N PHE A 103 5.88 -0.04 7.07
CA PHE A 103 5.56 -0.85 5.89
C PHE A 103 5.02 -0.01 4.74
N THR A 104 4.18 0.98 5.01
CA THR A 104 3.63 1.88 3.99
C THR A 104 4.74 2.70 3.32
N ILE A 105 5.71 3.21 4.09
CA ILE A 105 6.87 3.93 3.56
C ILE A 105 7.71 3.01 2.68
N ILE A 106 8.02 1.81 3.15
CA ILE A 106 8.80 0.82 2.38
C ILE A 106 8.09 0.45 1.08
N SER A 107 6.80 0.14 1.13
CA SER A 107 6.01 -0.17 -0.06
C SER A 107 5.98 1.00 -1.05
N THR A 108 5.79 2.22 -0.57
CA THR A 108 5.81 3.43 -1.42
C THR A 108 7.17 3.62 -2.09
N ALA A 109 8.26 3.42 -1.36
CA ALA A 109 9.61 3.52 -1.91
C ALA A 109 9.86 2.46 -3.00
N ILE A 110 9.44 1.21 -2.79
CA ILE A 110 9.56 0.14 -3.80
C ILE A 110 8.74 0.47 -5.04
N THR A 111 7.49 0.92 -4.88
CA THR A 111 6.63 1.32 -6.00
C THR A 111 7.25 2.47 -6.79
N PHE A 112 7.82 3.46 -6.09
CA PHE A 112 8.52 4.59 -6.72
C PHE A 112 9.71 4.13 -7.56
N ILE A 113 10.57 3.26 -7.01
CA ILE A 113 11.73 2.70 -7.72
C ILE A 113 11.27 1.94 -8.97
N ASN A 114 10.23 1.12 -8.85
CA ASN A 114 9.69 0.36 -9.98
C ASN A 114 9.09 1.27 -11.07
N ALA A 115 8.36 2.31 -10.68
CA ALA A 115 7.80 3.29 -11.61
C ALA A 115 8.92 4.06 -12.34
N LYS A 116 9.94 4.50 -11.62
CA LYS A 116 11.11 5.17 -12.19
C LYS A 116 11.84 4.27 -13.19
N ASN A 117 12.10 3.01 -12.82
CA ASN A 117 12.76 2.05 -13.70
C ASN A 117 11.93 1.76 -14.97
N SER A 118 10.59 1.72 -14.85
CA SER A 118 9.71 1.54 -16.00
C SER A 118 9.73 2.76 -16.93
N LEU A 119 9.75 3.98 -16.37
CA LEU A 119 9.86 5.21 -17.14
C LEU A 119 11.20 5.28 -17.88
N GLU A 120 12.31 5.00 -17.20
CA GLU A 120 13.64 4.97 -17.82
C GLU A 120 13.74 3.92 -18.93
N LYS A 121 13.09 2.76 -18.77
CA LYS A 121 13.00 1.74 -19.83
C LYS A 121 12.21 2.21 -21.03
N GLN A 122 11.08 2.91 -20.83
CA GLN A 122 10.29 3.45 -21.95
C GLN A 122 11.03 4.56 -22.68
N LEU A 123 11.72 5.45 -21.97
CA LEU A 123 12.52 6.53 -22.55
C LEU A 123 13.76 6.02 -23.30
N ASN A 124 14.35 4.91 -22.84
CA ASN A 124 15.52 4.29 -23.49
C ASN A 124 15.16 3.28 -24.58
N ASN A 125 13.87 3.05 -24.84
CA ASN A 125 13.42 2.05 -25.81
C ASN A 125 13.75 2.50 -27.23
N THR A 126 14.07 1.53 -28.09
CA THR A 126 14.66 1.76 -29.43
C THR A 126 13.76 2.58 -30.35
N GLU A 127 12.43 2.45 -30.21
CA GLU A 127 11.45 3.27 -30.95
C GLU A 127 11.53 4.75 -30.58
N PHE A 128 11.67 5.08 -29.28
CA PHE A 128 11.79 6.47 -28.83
C PHE A 128 13.13 7.07 -29.28
N LYS A 129 14.21 6.27 -29.26
CA LYS A 129 15.51 6.65 -29.81
C LYS A 129 15.47 6.89 -31.32
N MET A 130 14.77 6.05 -32.08
CA MET A 130 14.61 6.25 -33.53
C MET A 130 13.76 7.49 -33.82
N GLN A 131 12.66 7.70 -33.11
CA GLN A 131 11.81 8.88 -33.27
C GLN A 131 12.53 10.17 -32.86
N SER A 132 13.34 10.12 -31.80
CA SER A 132 14.09 11.28 -31.33
C SER A 132 15.17 11.71 -32.32
N VAL A 133 15.79 10.80 -33.09
CA VAL A 133 16.79 11.16 -34.11
C VAL A 133 16.20 12.04 -35.22
N PHE A 134 14.88 12.00 -35.44
CA PHE A 134 14.18 12.85 -36.41
C PHE A 134 13.61 14.15 -35.81
N MET A 135 13.76 14.38 -34.51
CA MET A 135 13.25 15.57 -33.81
C MET A 135 14.37 16.59 -33.54
N THR A 136 14.03 17.87 -33.54
CA THR A 136 14.96 18.93 -33.15
C THR A 136 15.30 18.85 -31.66
N SER A 137 16.47 19.38 -31.25
CA SER A 137 16.88 19.42 -29.83
C SER A 137 15.86 20.13 -28.93
N GLU A 138 15.12 21.10 -29.49
CA GLU A 138 14.07 21.85 -28.81
C GLU A 138 12.79 21.00 -28.59
N GLU A 139 12.40 20.19 -29.57
CA GLU A 139 11.27 19.26 -29.45
C GLU A 139 11.57 18.10 -28.50
N GLN A 140 12.80 17.56 -28.54
CA GLN A 140 13.26 16.57 -27.55
C GLN A 140 13.23 17.13 -26.12
N GLY A 141 13.62 18.40 -25.95
CA GLY A 141 13.55 19.10 -24.66
C GLY A 141 12.11 19.18 -24.14
N LYS A 142 11.17 19.63 -24.99
CA LYS A 142 9.74 19.73 -24.65
C LYS A 142 9.14 18.38 -24.25
N ILE A 143 9.39 17.32 -25.02
CA ILE A 143 8.85 15.99 -24.74
C ILE A 143 9.41 15.42 -23.43
N LYS A 144 10.70 15.64 -23.14
CA LYS A 144 11.32 15.19 -21.89
C LYS A 144 10.74 15.93 -20.68
N THR A 145 10.50 17.23 -20.80
CA THR A 145 9.86 18.04 -19.76
C THR A 145 8.39 17.64 -19.56
N GLU A 146 7.64 17.39 -20.64
CA GLU A 146 6.27 16.89 -20.59
C GLU A 146 6.18 15.53 -19.87
N ALA A 147 7.06 14.59 -20.22
CA ALA A 147 7.13 13.28 -19.58
C ALA A 147 7.52 13.36 -18.10
N GLN A 148 8.44 14.27 -17.73
CA GLN A 148 8.79 14.54 -16.33
C GLN A 148 7.64 15.17 -15.56
N ASN A 149 6.92 16.12 -16.14
CA ASN A 149 5.76 16.73 -15.51
C ASN A 149 4.62 15.72 -15.31
N GLN A 150 4.38 14.87 -16.29
CA GLN A 150 3.42 13.77 -16.17
C GLN A 150 3.85 12.80 -15.07
N PHE A 151 5.11 12.36 -15.05
CA PHE A 151 5.65 11.50 -14.00
C PHE A 151 5.55 12.11 -12.60
N ASN A 152 5.89 13.40 -12.44
CA ASN A 152 5.72 14.13 -11.18
C ASN A 152 4.26 14.19 -10.74
N THR A 153 3.35 14.42 -11.69
CA THR A 153 1.90 14.40 -11.43
C THR A 153 1.45 13.03 -10.96
N VAL A 154 1.92 11.96 -11.59
CA VAL A 154 1.65 10.57 -11.17
C VAL A 154 2.12 10.35 -9.73
N ILE A 155 3.36 10.71 -9.43
CA ILE A 155 3.94 10.53 -8.09
C ILE A 155 3.14 11.30 -7.04
N LEU A 156 2.76 12.54 -7.34
CA LEU A 156 2.00 13.38 -6.43
C LEU A 156 0.63 12.77 -6.14
N ILE A 157 -0.07 12.32 -7.19
CA ILE A 157 -1.33 11.57 -7.09
C ILE A 157 -1.11 10.35 -6.19
N PHE A 158 -0.15 9.47 -6.51
CA PHE A 158 0.15 8.26 -5.73
C PHE A 158 0.49 8.54 -4.26
N THR A 159 1.24 9.62 -4.00
CA THR A 159 1.63 10.02 -2.65
C THR A 159 0.40 10.42 -1.83
N ILE A 160 -0.47 11.26 -2.39
CA ILE A 160 -1.72 11.67 -1.72
C ILE A 160 -2.60 10.45 -1.44
N GLY A 161 -2.77 9.56 -2.42
CA GLY A 161 -3.55 8.34 -2.26
C GLY A 161 -3.00 7.43 -1.16
N ASN A 162 -1.70 7.20 -1.12
CA ASN A 162 -1.07 6.38 -0.07
C ASN A 162 -1.22 7.00 1.32
N VAL A 163 -1.14 8.34 1.45
CA VAL A 163 -1.40 9.03 2.72
C VAL A 163 -2.85 8.83 3.16
N LEU A 164 -3.81 8.93 2.25
CA LEU A 164 -5.22 8.69 2.55
C LEU A 164 -5.47 7.25 2.99
N VAL A 165 -4.89 6.28 2.29
CA VAL A 165 -4.94 4.86 2.68
C VAL A 165 -4.35 4.67 4.06
N LEU A 166 -3.17 5.22 4.35
CA LEU A 166 -2.53 5.13 5.66
C LEU A 166 -3.42 5.70 6.78
N LEU A 167 -3.91 6.93 6.61
CA LEU A 167 -4.77 7.58 7.62
C LEU A 167 -6.04 6.77 7.86
N SER A 168 -6.64 6.22 6.81
CA SER A 168 -7.83 5.39 6.94
C SER A 168 -7.55 4.06 7.65
N LEU A 169 -6.40 3.43 7.41
CA LEU A 169 -6.00 2.19 8.10
C LEU A 169 -5.75 2.43 9.59
N ILE A 170 -5.10 3.54 9.94
CA ILE A 170 -4.89 3.95 11.35
C ILE A 170 -6.24 4.15 12.06
N LEU A 171 -7.20 4.83 11.40
CA LEU A 171 -8.55 5.03 11.95
C LEU A 171 -9.31 3.71 12.14
N VAL A 172 -9.22 2.80 11.17
CA VAL A 172 -9.82 1.46 11.25
C VAL A 172 -9.21 0.68 12.42
N GLU A 173 -7.90 0.67 12.53
CA GLU A 173 -7.18 -0.05 13.58
C GLU A 173 -7.60 0.45 14.97
N LYS A 174 -7.63 1.77 15.15
CA LYS A 174 -8.11 2.41 16.38
C LYS A 174 -9.53 1.97 16.73
N ASN A 175 -10.43 1.94 15.75
CA ASN A 175 -11.82 1.52 15.95
C ASN A 175 -11.95 0.03 16.30
N ILE A 176 -11.15 -0.85 15.67
CA ILE A 176 -11.15 -2.28 15.98
C ILE A 176 -10.64 -2.51 17.41
N LEU A 177 -9.54 -1.87 17.79
CA LEU A 177 -8.95 -2.00 19.12
C LEU A 177 -9.86 -1.46 20.21
N ASN A 178 -10.49 -0.30 20.01
CA ASN A 178 -11.44 0.25 20.98
C ASN A 178 -12.63 -0.70 21.22
N LYS A 179 -13.20 -1.29 20.16
CA LYS A 179 -14.28 -2.28 20.30
C LYS A 179 -13.82 -3.52 21.07
N LEU A 180 -12.61 -4.00 20.80
CA LEU A 180 -12.04 -5.14 21.51
C LEU A 180 -11.75 -4.86 22.99
N VAL A 181 -11.53 -3.61 23.37
CA VAL A 181 -11.39 -3.19 24.77
C VAL A 181 -12.76 -3.03 25.44
N GLU A 182 -13.79 -2.55 24.74
CA GLU A 182 -15.15 -2.45 25.26
C GLU A 182 -15.84 -3.82 25.44
N ASP A 183 -15.54 -4.79 24.56
CA ASP A 183 -16.12 -6.15 24.58
C ASP A 183 -15.46 -7.09 25.62
N ASN A 184 -14.37 -6.67 26.28
CA ASN A 184 -13.64 -7.43 27.31
C ASN A 184 -13.91 -6.89 28.72
#